data_AF-A0A7S0GAU4-F1
#
_entry.id   AF-A0A7S0GAU4-F1
#
_cell.length_a   1.000
_cell.length_b   1.000
_cell.length_c   1.000
_cell.angle_alpha   90.00
_cell.angle_beta   90.00
_cell.angle_gamma   90.00
#
_symmetry.space_group_name_H-M   'P 1'
#
loop_
_entity.id
_entity.type
_entity.pdbx_description
1 polymer ?
#
loop_
_entity_poly.entity_id
_entity_poly.type
_entity_poly.pdbx_seq_one_letter_code
_entity_poly.pdbx_strand_id
1 'polypeptide(L)'
;ECDVYAPRRANGAPRNAFEMLGYKALLYLRYSFEGRTFPQGTPLEPEETVTKLRAEMLRFLFRKEYRPSATVTASRGDTPHTQHVNVNVRRDGGRYFGRRGDPYAYLQILILVDAKVVLDIISLALDSPGTSFLEERNSSENSISYDLGALSGGYEVEVDEERKMMDRETETTLTTDGEPNDGCCPDRQFMVGILSSIISPMDPIEGTFTQSEAAKGAFLDFMAKYLVTGVVTAARSLTFLILERMASVPTGAKTTPEPTAFVKSVSKTSSSSQATIQEENIISLLNALPSRSYDWNKVLAVLEESHMTRAALMLHKTGVVWNTHTLTEGCEEGKEEEEKDYAGSGIHLSRSRHFIRAIDCYLEDVDDDFKRQVFGYIRNVYTSASLMEEEGGICNNNVEGDHNDPDEVHNNGSFV
;
A
#
# COMPACT_ATOMS: atom_id res chain seq x y z
N GLU A 1 -12.90 -13.72 29.35
CA GLU A 1 -12.81 -13.28 27.94
C GLU A 1 -13.87 -14.02 27.12
N CYS A 2 -14.55 -13.34 26.19
CA CYS A 2 -15.40 -14.02 25.21
C CYS A 2 -14.52 -14.48 24.05
N ASP A 3 -14.73 -15.70 23.55
CA ASP A 3 -14.18 -16.19 22.28
C ASP A 3 -14.76 -15.34 21.12
N VAL A 4 -14.16 -14.18 20.86
CA VAL A 4 -14.59 -13.25 19.81
C VAL A 4 -14.18 -13.75 18.41
N TYR A 5 -13.36 -14.79 18.30
CA TYR A 5 -12.73 -15.22 17.04
C TYR A 5 -13.13 -16.59 16.53
N ALA A 6 -14.32 -17.06 16.87
CA ALA A 6 -14.76 -18.32 16.29
C ALA A 6 -15.05 -18.11 14.78
N PRO A 7 -14.45 -18.91 13.88
CA PRO A 7 -14.46 -18.68 12.43
C PRO A 7 -15.89 -18.52 11.90
N ARG A 8 -16.13 -17.64 10.91
CA ARG A 8 -17.48 -17.37 10.41
C ARG A 8 -18.23 -18.68 10.12
N ARG A 9 -19.49 -18.75 10.55
CA ARG A 9 -20.31 -19.94 10.24
C ARG A 9 -20.42 -20.06 8.72
N ALA A 10 -20.29 -21.28 8.20
CA ALA A 10 -20.42 -21.54 6.76
C ALA A 10 -21.77 -21.06 6.18
N ASN A 11 -22.81 -20.93 7.02
CA ASN A 11 -24.12 -20.43 6.62
C ASN A 11 -24.26 -18.89 6.64
N GLY A 12 -23.21 -18.16 7.02
CA GLY A 12 -23.19 -16.69 7.06
C GLY A 12 -24.04 -16.05 8.17
N ALA A 13 -24.67 -16.82 9.06
CA ALA A 13 -25.52 -16.29 10.12
C ALA A 13 -24.69 -15.70 11.28
N PRO A 14 -25.08 -14.54 11.85
CA PRO A 14 -24.38 -13.94 12.98
C PRO A 14 -24.44 -14.84 14.22
N ARG A 15 -23.33 -14.93 14.95
CA ARG A 15 -23.17 -15.76 16.15
C ARG A 15 -23.73 -15.10 17.40
N ASN A 16 -23.67 -13.78 17.47
CA ASN A 16 -24.08 -13.01 18.65
C ASN A 16 -24.69 -11.66 18.24
N ALA A 17 -25.24 -10.93 19.23
CA ALA A 17 -25.86 -9.63 19.01
C ALA A 17 -24.86 -8.58 18.49
N PHE A 18 -23.59 -8.68 18.88
CA PHE A 18 -22.53 -7.79 18.40
C PHE A 18 -22.31 -7.94 16.89
N GLU A 19 -22.11 -9.16 16.39
CA GLU A 19 -22.00 -9.44 14.95
C GLU A 19 -23.26 -9.01 14.20
N MET A 20 -24.45 -9.33 14.72
CA MET A 20 -25.71 -8.94 14.08
C MET A 20 -25.82 -7.41 13.92
N LEU A 21 -25.50 -6.64 14.97
CA LEU A 21 -25.52 -5.18 14.92
C LEU A 21 -24.38 -4.64 14.03
N GLY A 22 -23.21 -5.26 14.08
CA GLY A 22 -22.07 -4.95 13.23
C GLY A 22 -22.40 -5.10 11.74
N TYR A 23 -22.99 -6.24 11.33
CA TYR A 23 -23.41 -6.45 9.95
C TYR A 23 -24.52 -5.51 9.51
N LYS A 24 -25.44 -5.11 10.40
CA LYS A 24 -26.42 -4.06 10.09
C LYS A 24 -25.74 -2.71 9.85
N ALA A 25 -24.72 -2.36 10.63
CA ALA A 25 -23.93 -1.15 10.42
C ALA A 25 -23.14 -1.20 9.10
N LEU A 26 -22.50 -2.34 8.79
CA LEU A 26 -21.81 -2.55 7.51
C LEU A 26 -22.79 -2.44 6.33
N LEU A 27 -23.98 -3.02 6.44
CA LEU A 27 -25.00 -2.92 5.40
C LEU A 27 -25.46 -1.47 5.21
N TYR A 28 -25.66 -0.72 6.30
CA TYR A 28 -25.99 0.70 6.23
C TYR A 28 -24.89 1.53 5.54
N LEU A 29 -23.62 1.29 5.88
CA LEU A 29 -22.47 1.95 5.25
C LEU A 29 -22.39 1.65 3.76
N ARG A 30 -22.58 0.39 3.38
CA ARG A 30 -22.64 -0.03 1.97
C ARG A 30 -23.71 0.75 1.20
N TYR A 31 -24.94 0.79 1.73
CA TYR A 31 -26.03 1.54 1.10
C TYR A 31 -25.71 3.03 0.98
N SER A 32 -25.12 3.61 2.03
CA SER A 32 -24.72 5.02 2.05
C SER A 32 -23.68 5.32 0.95
N PHE A 33 -22.66 4.48 0.78
CA PHE A 33 -21.63 4.68 -0.24
C PHE A 33 -22.11 4.37 -1.67
N GLU A 34 -23.06 3.45 -1.83
CA GLU A 34 -23.78 3.19 -3.08
C GLU A 34 -24.79 4.30 -3.45
N GLY A 35 -25.02 5.30 -2.57
CA GLY A 35 -25.98 6.37 -2.82
C GLY A 35 -27.44 5.88 -2.74
N ARG A 36 -27.75 5.00 -1.79
CA ARG A 36 -29.08 4.41 -1.60
C ARG A 36 -29.60 4.58 -0.17
N THR A 37 -30.92 4.71 -0.03
CA THR A 37 -31.60 4.76 1.27
C THR A 37 -31.62 3.40 1.95
N PHE A 38 -31.48 3.37 3.26
CA PHE A 38 -31.60 2.14 4.04
C PHE A 38 -32.98 2.05 4.73
N PRO A 39 -33.64 0.89 4.76
CA PRO A 39 -33.27 -0.39 4.14
C PRO A 39 -33.78 -0.59 2.71
N GLN A 40 -34.59 0.33 2.15
CA GLN A 40 -35.34 0.10 0.91
C GLN A 40 -34.47 0.06 -0.35
N GLY A 41 -33.29 0.66 -0.32
CA GLY A 41 -32.37 0.70 -1.45
C GLY A 41 -32.78 1.68 -2.54
N THR A 42 -33.65 2.65 -2.24
CA THR A 42 -34.04 3.66 -3.23
C THR A 42 -32.86 4.61 -3.45
N PRO A 43 -32.57 5.05 -4.69
CA PRO A 43 -31.54 6.05 -4.94
C PRO A 43 -31.74 7.30 -4.07
N LEU A 44 -30.64 7.82 -3.51
CA LEU A 44 -30.60 9.10 -2.81
C LEU A 44 -30.46 10.22 -3.84
N GLU A 45 -31.45 11.11 -3.89
CA GLU A 45 -31.45 12.31 -4.72
C GLU A 45 -31.49 13.56 -3.82
N PRO A 46 -30.74 14.63 -4.10
CA PRO A 46 -29.81 14.82 -5.23
C PRO A 46 -28.40 14.21 -4.99
N GLU A 47 -27.62 14.04 -6.07
CA GLU A 47 -26.24 13.50 -6.06
C GLU A 47 -25.30 14.25 -5.08
N GLU A 48 -25.48 15.56 -4.91
CA GLU A 48 -24.75 16.37 -3.92
C GLU A 48 -24.90 15.83 -2.49
N THR A 49 -26.08 15.30 -2.16
CA THR A 49 -26.35 14.68 -0.85
C THR A 49 -25.55 13.40 -0.67
N VAL A 50 -25.35 12.63 -1.75
CA VAL A 50 -24.55 11.40 -1.72
C VAL A 50 -23.08 11.72 -1.48
N THR A 51 -22.54 12.73 -2.18
CA THR A 51 -21.14 13.16 -1.99
C THR A 51 -20.89 13.66 -0.57
N LYS A 52 -21.80 14.50 -0.03
CA LYS A 52 -21.72 14.98 1.34
C LYS A 52 -21.82 13.84 2.35
N LEU A 53 -22.80 12.95 2.20
CA LEU A 53 -22.99 11.78 3.06
C LEU A 53 -21.75 10.88 3.05
N ARG A 54 -21.15 10.63 1.87
CA ARG A 54 -19.93 9.82 1.74
C ARG A 54 -18.77 10.44 2.51
N ALA A 55 -18.53 11.74 2.35
CA ALA A 55 -17.49 12.47 3.06
C ALA A 55 -17.72 12.43 4.58
N GLU A 56 -18.94 12.67 5.05
CA GLU A 56 -19.30 12.59 6.46
C GLU A 56 -19.11 11.18 7.05
N MET A 57 -19.53 10.13 6.34
CA MET A 57 -19.37 8.75 6.78
C MET A 57 -17.90 8.33 6.85
N LEU A 58 -17.07 8.71 5.87
CA LEU A 58 -15.63 8.44 5.94
C LEU A 58 -14.98 9.21 7.10
N ARG A 59 -15.26 10.50 7.26
CA ARG A 59 -14.76 11.28 8.41
C ARG A 59 -15.18 10.69 9.76
N PHE A 60 -16.40 10.18 9.84
CA PHE A 60 -16.90 9.51 11.04
C PHE A 60 -16.14 8.22 11.32
N LEU A 61 -15.93 7.36 10.31
CA LEU A 61 -15.21 6.09 10.45
C LEU A 61 -13.75 6.29 10.83
N PHE A 62 -13.07 7.24 10.18
CA PHE A 62 -11.65 7.54 10.39
C PHE A 62 -11.42 8.59 11.48
N ARG A 63 -12.41 8.85 12.34
CA ARG A 63 -12.24 9.75 13.49
C ARG A 63 -11.34 9.09 14.54
N LYS A 64 -10.26 9.78 14.92
CA LYS A 64 -9.32 9.34 15.98
C LYS A 64 -10.03 9.14 17.31
N GLU A 65 -10.81 10.12 17.74
CA GLU A 65 -11.52 10.10 19.03
C GLU A 65 -12.89 9.40 18.97
N TYR A 66 -13.16 8.55 19.95
CA TYR A 66 -14.51 8.05 20.20
C TYR A 66 -15.40 9.13 20.80
N ARG A 67 -16.56 9.40 20.17
CA ARG A 67 -17.58 10.31 20.69
C ARG A 67 -18.89 9.56 20.95
N PRO A 68 -19.27 9.31 22.22
CA PRO A 68 -20.52 8.63 22.51
C PRO A 68 -21.71 9.47 22.04
N SER A 69 -22.75 8.81 21.54
CA SER A 69 -24.01 9.47 21.22
C SER A 69 -24.60 10.13 22.47
N ALA A 70 -25.21 11.31 22.31
CA ALA A 70 -25.92 12.03 23.38
C ALA A 70 -27.00 11.16 24.06
N THR A 71 -27.57 10.19 23.36
CA THR A 71 -28.55 9.26 23.92
C THR A 71 -27.93 8.33 24.98
N VAL A 72 -26.67 7.93 24.79
CA VAL A 72 -25.94 7.07 25.74
C VAL A 72 -25.54 7.85 27.00
N THR A 73 -25.25 9.14 26.86
CA THR A 73 -24.91 10.00 28.00
C THR A 73 -26.15 10.38 28.81
N ALA A 74 -27.30 10.59 28.16
CA ALA A 74 -28.55 10.98 28.82
C ALA A 74 -29.18 9.87 29.70
N SER A 75 -29.12 8.60 29.29
CA SER A 75 -29.73 7.49 30.05
C SER A 75 -29.05 7.18 31.39
N ARG A 76 -27.92 7.84 31.72
CA ARG A 76 -27.18 7.61 32.96
C ARG A 76 -27.52 8.58 34.10
N GLY A 77 -28.42 9.53 33.86
CA GLY A 77 -28.64 10.69 34.71
C GLY A 77 -29.53 10.50 35.95
N ASP A 78 -30.60 9.68 35.91
CA ASP A 78 -31.73 9.92 36.84
C ASP A 78 -32.30 8.68 37.56
N THR A 79 -31.56 7.58 37.76
CA THR A 79 -32.01 6.52 38.69
C THR A 79 -31.48 6.76 40.11
N PRO A 80 -32.29 7.22 41.09
CA PRO A 80 -31.79 7.69 42.38
C PRO A 80 -31.37 6.59 43.37
N HIS A 81 -31.44 5.30 43.03
CA HIS A 81 -31.46 4.23 44.05
C HIS A 81 -30.57 3.01 43.79
N THR A 82 -29.59 3.05 42.89
CA THR A 82 -28.63 1.94 42.78
C THR A 82 -27.26 2.36 43.28
N GLN A 83 -27.01 2.04 44.54
CA GLN A 83 -25.75 2.25 45.24
C GLN A 83 -24.56 1.64 44.47
N HIS A 84 -23.57 2.50 44.19
CA HIS A 84 -22.14 2.21 44.19
C HIS A 84 -21.60 1.05 43.33
N VAL A 85 -21.82 1.10 42.02
CA VAL A 85 -20.73 0.74 41.09
C VAL A 85 -20.24 2.05 40.47
N ASN A 86 -19.30 2.68 41.18
CA ASN A 86 -18.55 3.85 40.74
C ASN A 86 -17.74 3.50 39.49
N VAL A 87 -18.37 3.52 38.31
CA VAL A 87 -17.65 3.76 37.07
C VAL A 87 -17.37 5.25 37.05
N ASN A 88 -16.36 5.63 37.83
CA ASN A 88 -15.79 6.96 37.91
C ASN A 88 -15.32 7.35 36.50
N VAL A 89 -16.20 7.97 35.71
CA VAL A 89 -15.81 8.91 34.66
C VAL A 89 -15.35 10.16 35.40
N ARG A 90 -14.19 10.06 36.08
CA ARG A 90 -13.58 11.19 36.77
C ARG A 90 -13.20 12.22 35.72
N ARG A 91 -13.50 13.49 36.04
CA ARG A 91 -13.11 14.70 35.30
C ARG A 91 -11.59 14.87 35.11
N ASP A 92 -10.77 13.97 35.68
CA ASP A 92 -9.34 13.85 35.39
C ASP A 92 -9.13 13.08 34.08
N GLY A 93 -9.30 13.76 32.96
CA GLY A 93 -8.82 13.28 31.66
C GLY A 93 -9.57 12.11 31.02
N GLY A 94 -10.79 11.77 31.49
CA GLY A 94 -11.83 11.10 30.69
C GLY A 94 -11.42 9.88 29.84
N ARG A 95 -10.51 9.04 30.32
CA ARG A 95 -10.05 7.88 29.53
C ARG A 95 -11.18 6.86 29.40
N TYR A 96 -11.59 6.57 28.18
CA TYR A 96 -12.51 5.47 27.90
C TYR A 96 -11.79 4.14 28.15
N PHE A 97 -12.45 3.21 28.84
CA PHE A 97 -11.89 1.88 29.08
C PHE A 97 -12.15 0.94 27.90
N GLY A 98 -11.15 0.09 27.60
CA GLY A 98 -11.19 -0.89 26.52
C GLY A 98 -11.21 -0.25 25.14
N ARG A 99 -11.79 -0.93 24.15
CA ARG A 99 -11.76 -0.54 22.71
C ARG A 99 -12.31 0.83 22.35
N ARG A 100 -12.99 1.50 23.29
CA ARG A 100 -13.49 2.87 23.09
C ARG A 100 -12.42 3.92 23.36
N GLY A 101 -11.35 3.56 24.07
CA GLY A 101 -10.19 4.41 24.29
C GLY A 101 -9.16 4.30 23.17
N ASP A 102 -9.28 3.30 22.30
CA ASP A 102 -8.36 3.11 21.19
C ASP A 102 -8.64 4.12 20.06
N PRO A 103 -7.59 4.63 19.39
CA PRO A 103 -7.74 5.46 18.21
C PRO A 103 -8.58 4.77 17.14
N TYR A 104 -9.48 5.50 16.48
CA TYR A 104 -10.31 4.98 15.39
C TYR A 104 -11.25 3.84 15.82
N ALA A 105 -11.78 3.94 17.05
CA ALA A 105 -12.62 2.93 17.67
C ALA A 105 -13.76 2.41 16.77
N TYR A 106 -14.41 3.26 15.97
CA TYR A 106 -15.48 2.84 15.07
C TYR A 106 -14.97 1.89 13.99
N LEU A 107 -13.89 2.25 13.32
CA LEU A 107 -13.28 1.44 12.27
C LEU A 107 -12.73 0.14 12.84
N GLN A 108 -12.04 0.20 13.99
CA GLN A 108 -11.56 -1.00 14.69
C GLN A 108 -12.71 -1.97 14.98
N ILE A 109 -13.81 -1.48 15.56
CA ILE A 109 -14.98 -2.31 15.89
C ILE A 109 -15.55 -2.99 14.65
N LEU A 110 -15.61 -2.30 13.50
CA LEU A 110 -16.12 -2.88 12.26
C LEU A 110 -15.15 -3.92 11.67
N ILE A 111 -13.84 -3.67 11.74
CA ILE A 111 -12.81 -4.62 11.28
C ILE A 111 -12.89 -5.94 12.08
N LEU A 112 -13.22 -5.85 13.38
CA LEU A 112 -13.46 -7.05 14.20
C LEU A 112 -14.66 -7.88 13.75
N VAL A 113 -15.67 -7.23 13.15
CA VAL A 113 -16.86 -7.92 12.68
C VAL A 113 -16.53 -8.69 11.40
N ASP A 114 -15.99 -8.00 10.40
CA ASP A 114 -15.54 -8.60 9.14
C ASP A 114 -14.63 -7.61 8.40
N ALA A 115 -13.31 -7.77 8.56
CA ALA A 115 -12.30 -6.91 7.92
C ALA A 115 -12.43 -6.87 6.40
N LYS A 116 -12.72 -8.01 5.75
CA LYS A 116 -12.86 -8.07 4.30
C LYS A 116 -14.04 -7.22 3.84
N VAL A 117 -15.21 -7.38 4.48
CA VAL A 117 -16.41 -6.60 4.12
C VAL A 117 -16.18 -5.10 4.37
N VAL A 118 -15.48 -4.73 5.45
CA VAL A 118 -15.10 -3.32 5.69
C VAL A 118 -14.26 -2.76 4.54
N LEU A 119 -13.21 -3.49 4.12
CA LEU A 119 -12.33 -3.06 3.04
C LEU A 119 -13.05 -2.99 1.68
N ASP A 120 -13.96 -3.92 1.41
CA ASP A 120 -14.82 -3.89 0.22
C ASP A 120 -15.73 -2.65 0.24
N ILE A 121 -16.33 -2.31 1.40
CA ILE A 121 -17.17 -1.12 1.58
C ILE A 121 -16.36 0.16 1.41
N ILE A 122 -15.16 0.25 2.00
CA ILE A 122 -14.27 1.40 1.82
C ILE A 122 -13.88 1.53 0.35
N SER A 123 -13.63 0.42 -0.35
CA SER A 123 -13.33 0.43 -1.78
C SER A 123 -14.45 1.06 -2.60
N LEU A 124 -15.73 0.80 -2.27
CA LEU A 124 -16.86 1.46 -2.93
C LEU A 124 -16.80 2.98 -2.81
N ALA A 125 -16.37 3.50 -1.66
CA ALA A 125 -16.22 4.94 -1.47
C ALA A 125 -15.01 5.50 -2.23
N LEU A 126 -13.88 4.77 -2.23
CA LEU A 126 -12.64 5.18 -2.92
C LEU A 126 -12.78 5.21 -4.45
N ASP A 127 -13.53 4.25 -5.00
CA ASP A 127 -13.71 4.07 -6.44
C ASP A 127 -14.92 4.83 -7.00
N SER A 128 -15.72 5.48 -6.13
CA SER A 128 -16.95 6.12 -6.57
C SER A 128 -16.65 7.34 -7.45
N PRO A 129 -17.22 7.41 -8.67
CA PRO A 129 -17.02 8.55 -9.56
C PRO A 129 -17.57 9.83 -8.92
N GLY A 130 -16.93 10.97 -9.21
CA GLY A 130 -17.34 12.27 -8.67
C GLY A 130 -16.94 12.51 -7.20
N THR A 131 -16.30 11.55 -6.54
CA THR A 131 -15.81 11.75 -5.18
C THR A 131 -14.55 12.61 -5.19
N SER A 132 -14.64 13.81 -4.61
CA SER A 132 -13.47 14.66 -4.33
C SER A 132 -12.81 14.21 -3.03
N PHE A 133 -11.52 13.93 -3.09
CA PHE A 133 -10.67 13.68 -1.93
C PHE A 133 -9.88 14.94 -1.62
N LEU A 134 -9.55 15.14 -0.34
CA LEU A 134 -8.52 16.12 0.01
C LEU A 134 -7.22 15.66 -0.64
N GLU A 135 -6.79 16.34 -1.70
CA GLU A 135 -5.44 16.15 -2.22
C GLU A 135 -4.46 16.61 -1.13
N GLU A 136 -3.42 15.82 -0.89
CA GLU A 136 -2.22 16.30 -0.22
C GLU A 136 -1.77 17.54 -0.99
N ARG A 137 -2.11 18.73 -0.49
CA ARG A 137 -1.73 20.01 -1.10
C ARG A 137 -0.22 19.99 -1.25
N ASN A 138 0.27 19.64 -2.44
CA ASN A 138 1.66 19.66 -2.89
C ASN A 138 2.64 20.04 -1.79
N SER A 139 2.80 19.17 -0.78
CA SER A 139 3.92 19.21 0.15
C SER A 139 5.09 18.62 -0.63
N SER A 140 5.36 19.23 -1.78
CA SER A 140 6.52 18.99 -2.59
C SER A 140 7.71 19.14 -1.68
N GLU A 141 8.49 18.06 -1.58
CA GLU A 141 9.84 17.95 -0.99
C GLU A 141 9.97 17.33 0.40
N ASN A 142 8.94 17.35 1.24
CA ASN A 142 8.96 16.49 2.43
C ASN A 142 7.93 15.39 2.25
N SER A 143 8.39 14.28 1.67
CA SER A 143 7.83 12.96 1.91
C SER A 143 7.74 12.80 3.41
N ILE A 144 6.62 13.23 4.00
CA ILE A 144 6.20 12.84 5.33
C ILE A 144 6.00 11.34 5.19
N SER A 145 7.09 10.61 5.41
CA SER A 145 7.04 9.27 5.94
C SER A 145 6.07 9.40 7.08
N TYR A 146 4.82 8.98 6.87
CA TYR A 146 3.86 8.79 7.93
C TYR A 146 4.59 7.91 8.92
N ASP A 147 5.14 8.52 9.95
CA ASP A 147 5.94 7.84 10.93
C ASP A 147 4.94 6.99 11.70
N LEU A 148 4.77 5.76 11.20
CA LEU A 148 3.87 4.76 11.76
C LEU A 148 4.22 4.53 13.24
N GLY A 149 5.45 4.88 13.65
CA GLY A 149 5.88 4.93 15.04
C GLY A 149 5.04 5.85 15.93
N ALA A 150 4.51 6.96 15.40
CA ALA A 150 3.63 7.86 16.15
C ALA A 150 2.20 7.28 16.34
N LEU A 151 1.76 6.36 15.48
CA LEU A 151 0.47 5.66 15.62
C LEU A 151 0.57 4.41 16.51
N SER A 152 1.78 3.89 16.71
CA SER A 152 2.07 2.72 17.57
C SER A 152 2.29 3.10 19.04
N GLY A 153 1.61 4.12 19.52
CA GLY A 153 1.68 4.57 20.92
C GLY A 153 1.02 3.58 21.88
N GLY A 154 1.78 2.58 22.31
CA GLY A 154 1.45 1.74 23.46
C GLY A 154 1.34 2.62 24.71
N TYR A 155 0.24 2.48 25.44
CA TYR A 155 0.00 3.23 26.68
C TYR A 155 0.84 2.67 27.84
N GLU A 156 2.16 2.82 27.81
CA GLU A 156 2.93 2.89 29.05
C GLU A 156 3.14 4.37 29.39
N VAL A 157 2.37 4.80 30.38
CA VAL A 157 2.34 6.17 30.88
C VAL A 157 3.47 6.33 31.88
N GLU A 158 4.60 6.88 31.44
CA GLU A 158 5.38 7.79 32.27
C GLU A 158 5.16 9.22 31.75
N VAL A 159 4.73 10.09 32.66
CA VAL A 159 4.26 11.43 32.39
C VAL A 159 5.46 12.35 32.20
N ASP A 160 5.89 12.56 30.96
CA ASP A 160 6.79 13.66 30.60
C ASP A 160 6.12 14.63 29.63
N GLU A 161 6.11 15.91 30.01
CA GLU A 161 5.29 16.98 29.41
C GLU A 161 5.74 17.44 28.01
N GLU A 162 6.86 16.94 27.49
CA GLU A 162 7.44 17.40 26.22
C GLU A 162 6.79 16.82 24.95
N ARG A 163 5.99 15.75 25.03
CA ARG A 163 5.32 15.15 23.85
C ARG A 163 4.08 15.90 23.33
N LYS A 164 3.64 16.99 24.00
CA LYS A 164 2.41 17.73 23.62
C LYS A 164 2.51 18.57 22.34
N MET A 165 3.69 18.75 21.75
CA MET A 165 3.84 19.62 20.57
C MET A 165 3.61 18.92 19.22
N MET A 166 3.92 17.63 19.08
CA MET A 166 3.87 16.97 17.77
C MET A 166 2.47 16.38 17.43
N ASP A 167 1.70 15.94 18.44
CA ASP A 167 0.33 15.47 18.24
C ASP A 167 -0.66 16.58 17.83
N ARG A 168 -0.27 17.85 18.02
CA ARG A 168 -1.15 19.01 17.77
C ARG A 168 -1.23 19.39 16.29
N GLU A 169 -0.25 18.99 15.47
CA GLU A 169 -0.17 19.37 14.05
C GLU A 169 -1.00 18.45 13.13
N THR A 170 -1.16 17.18 13.48
CA THR A 170 -2.05 16.28 12.71
C THR A 170 -3.52 16.51 13.05
N GLU A 171 -3.83 16.89 14.29
CA GLU A 171 -5.21 17.17 14.73
C GLU A 171 -5.73 18.53 14.22
N THR A 172 -4.84 19.49 13.96
CA THR A 172 -5.21 20.83 13.47
C THR A 172 -5.75 20.85 12.04
N THR A 173 -5.51 19.81 11.22
CA THR A 173 -6.11 19.73 9.87
C THR A 173 -7.57 19.27 9.86
N LEU A 174 -8.04 18.61 10.93
CA LEU A 174 -9.43 18.12 11.02
C LEU A 174 -10.29 18.92 12.02
N THR A 175 -9.70 19.81 12.83
CA THR A 175 -10.41 20.46 13.95
C THR A 175 -10.26 21.98 14.03
N THR A 176 -9.52 22.64 13.13
CA THR A 176 -9.50 24.11 13.11
C THR A 176 -10.80 24.65 12.50
N ASP A 177 -11.42 25.60 13.18
CA ASP A 177 -12.78 26.16 12.98
C ASP A 177 -13.06 26.83 11.62
N GLY A 178 -12.28 26.56 10.57
CA GLY A 178 -12.69 26.83 9.20
C GLY A 178 -13.74 25.81 8.81
N GLU A 179 -14.89 26.25 8.30
CA GLU A 179 -15.95 25.33 7.85
C GLU A 179 -15.33 24.25 6.96
N PRO A 180 -15.35 22.97 7.40
CA PRO A 180 -14.74 21.91 6.63
C PRO A 180 -15.42 21.91 5.27
N ASN A 181 -14.64 21.89 4.18
CA ASN A 181 -15.18 21.78 2.82
C ASN A 181 -16.16 20.61 2.80
N ASP A 182 -17.46 20.91 2.82
CA ASP A 182 -18.45 19.99 3.40
C ASP A 182 -18.59 18.70 2.59
N GLY A 183 -18.12 18.70 1.33
CA GLY A 183 -18.13 17.55 0.41
C GLY A 183 -16.82 16.78 0.19
N CYS A 184 -15.68 17.18 0.78
CA CYS A 184 -14.39 16.50 0.49
C CYS A 184 -14.14 15.29 1.40
N CYS A 185 -13.89 14.12 0.83
CA CYS A 185 -13.48 12.94 1.59
C CYS A 185 -12.07 13.11 2.19
N PRO A 186 -11.75 12.42 3.31
CA PRO A 186 -10.38 12.38 3.84
C PRO A 186 -9.38 11.92 2.79
N ASP A 187 -8.12 12.31 2.93
CA ASP A 187 -7.06 11.87 2.01
C ASP A 187 -6.94 10.32 1.97
N ARG A 188 -6.65 9.78 0.78
CA ARG A 188 -6.61 8.33 0.55
C ARG A 188 -5.40 7.68 1.21
N GLN A 189 -4.25 8.35 1.15
CA GLN A 189 -3.02 7.88 1.78
C GLN A 189 -3.19 7.84 3.31
N PHE A 190 -3.81 8.85 3.88
CA PHE A 190 -4.15 8.93 5.29
C PHE A 190 -5.07 7.78 5.74
N MET A 191 -6.16 7.52 5.00
CA MET A 191 -7.07 6.41 5.31
C MET A 191 -6.36 5.05 5.27
N VAL A 192 -5.53 4.83 4.26
CA VAL A 192 -4.72 3.61 4.14
C VAL A 192 -3.71 3.48 5.27
N GLY A 193 -3.07 4.58 5.70
CA GLY A 193 -2.18 4.60 6.85
C GLY A 193 -2.88 4.13 8.13
N ILE A 194 -4.10 4.60 8.37
CA ILE A 194 -4.93 4.17 9.51
C ILE A 194 -5.31 2.68 9.40
N LEU A 195 -5.72 2.23 8.22
CA LEU A 195 -6.04 0.81 8.01
C LEU A 195 -4.81 -0.06 8.25
N SER A 196 -3.64 0.37 7.80
CA SER A 196 -2.36 -0.31 8.04
C SER A 196 -2.06 -0.38 9.54
N SER A 197 -2.22 0.72 10.29
CA SER A 197 -1.94 0.73 11.74
C SER A 197 -2.89 -0.16 12.53
N ILE A 198 -4.12 -0.37 12.05
CA ILE A 198 -5.11 -1.24 12.70
C ILE A 198 -4.91 -2.71 12.33
N ILE A 199 -4.63 -3.01 11.05
CA ILE A 199 -4.66 -4.38 10.53
C ILE A 199 -3.29 -5.05 10.54
N SER A 200 -2.23 -4.29 10.25
CA SER A 200 -0.86 -4.80 10.13
C SER A 200 0.12 -3.86 10.84
N PRO A 201 0.05 -3.75 12.18
CA PRO A 201 1.04 -2.99 12.93
C PRO A 201 2.44 -3.58 12.67
N MET A 202 3.41 -2.74 12.33
CA MET A 202 4.78 -3.18 12.03
C MET A 202 5.44 -3.79 13.27
N ASP A 203 5.17 -3.20 14.43
CA ASP A 203 5.63 -3.66 15.73
C ASP A 203 4.41 -4.06 16.57
N PRO A 204 4.09 -5.36 16.69
CA PRO A 204 3.01 -5.79 17.57
C PRO A 204 3.43 -5.50 19.00
N ILE A 205 2.89 -4.44 19.59
CA ILE A 205 3.04 -4.16 21.02
C ILE A 205 2.42 -5.34 21.76
N GLU A 206 3.14 -5.92 22.72
CA GLU A 206 2.59 -7.01 23.53
C GLU A 206 1.23 -6.62 24.12
N GLY A 207 0.20 -7.44 23.84
CA GLY A 207 -1.18 -7.16 24.24
C GLY A 207 -2.03 -6.38 23.23
N THR A 208 -1.45 -5.88 22.13
CA THR A 208 -2.26 -5.42 20.99
C THR A 208 -2.90 -6.61 20.29
N PHE A 209 -4.12 -6.37 19.84
CA PHE A 209 -4.96 -7.38 19.26
C PHE A 209 -4.41 -7.80 17.89
N THR A 210 -3.86 -9.00 17.78
CA THR A 210 -3.42 -9.55 16.50
C THR A 210 -4.66 -9.81 15.63
N GLN A 211 -4.72 -9.13 14.49
CA GLN A 211 -5.79 -9.41 13.52
C GLN A 211 -5.60 -10.82 12.95
N SER A 212 -6.72 -11.43 12.57
CA SER A 212 -6.67 -12.73 11.90
C SER A 212 -5.83 -12.65 10.61
N GLU A 213 -5.12 -13.73 10.26
CA GLU A 213 -4.40 -13.83 8.98
C GLU A 213 -5.32 -13.57 7.77
N ALA A 214 -6.62 -13.91 7.88
CA ALA A 214 -7.61 -13.60 6.87
C ALA A 214 -7.83 -12.09 6.68
N ALA A 215 -7.83 -11.31 7.77
CA ALA A 215 -7.96 -9.86 7.73
C ALA A 215 -6.70 -9.20 7.16
N LYS A 216 -5.51 -9.63 7.61
CA LYS A 216 -4.24 -9.20 7.03
C LYS A 216 -4.19 -9.48 5.54
N GLY A 217 -4.61 -10.69 5.16
CA GLY A 217 -4.72 -11.07 3.77
C GLY A 217 -5.63 -10.16 2.95
N ALA A 218 -6.87 -9.95 3.41
CA ALA A 218 -7.81 -9.05 2.74
C ALA A 218 -7.27 -7.62 2.61
N PHE A 219 -6.54 -7.14 3.62
CA PHE A 219 -5.87 -5.82 3.58
C PHE A 219 -4.77 -5.75 2.53
N LEU A 220 -3.91 -6.77 2.44
CA LEU A 220 -2.86 -6.82 1.43
C LEU A 220 -3.44 -6.90 0.00
N ASP A 221 -4.54 -7.63 -0.20
CA ASP A 221 -5.25 -7.68 -1.50
C ASP A 221 -5.87 -6.32 -1.84
N PHE A 222 -6.48 -5.66 -0.85
CA PHE A 222 -6.99 -4.29 -0.98
C PHE A 222 -5.87 -3.31 -1.36
N MET A 223 -4.73 -3.39 -0.69
CA MET A 223 -3.57 -2.53 -0.98
C MET A 223 -3.01 -2.75 -2.37
N ALA A 224 -2.87 -4.00 -2.82
CA ALA A 224 -2.38 -4.33 -4.16
C ALA A 224 -3.17 -3.58 -5.24
N LYS A 225 -4.51 -3.59 -5.13
CA LYS A 225 -5.41 -2.89 -6.05
C LYS A 225 -5.11 -1.39 -6.14
N TYR A 226 -4.92 -0.72 -5.02
CA TYR A 226 -4.69 0.74 -4.99
C TYR A 226 -3.25 1.15 -5.30
N LEU A 227 -2.27 0.25 -5.12
CA LEU A 227 -0.91 0.47 -5.58
C LEU A 227 -0.81 0.40 -7.11
N VAL A 228 -1.49 -0.56 -7.75
CA VAL A 228 -1.53 -0.68 -9.22
C VAL A 228 -2.08 0.59 -9.87
N THR A 229 -3.06 1.24 -9.25
CA THR A 229 -3.66 2.48 -9.77
C THR A 229 -2.82 3.73 -9.48
N GLY A 230 -1.74 3.61 -8.69
CA GLY A 230 -0.91 4.74 -8.26
C GLY A 230 -1.64 5.71 -7.34
N VAL A 231 -2.79 5.31 -6.79
CA VAL A 231 -3.63 6.17 -5.94
C VAL A 231 -3.08 6.30 -4.53
N VAL A 232 -2.36 5.28 -4.07
CA VAL A 232 -1.67 5.27 -2.78
C VAL A 232 -0.25 4.75 -2.96
N THR A 233 0.57 4.97 -1.94
CA THR A 233 1.93 4.44 -1.82
C THR A 233 2.05 3.59 -0.56
N ALA A 234 3.05 2.71 -0.53
CA ALA A 234 3.31 1.83 0.61
C ALA A 234 4.79 1.82 0.97
N ALA A 235 5.07 1.59 2.26
CA ALA A 235 6.43 1.34 2.73
C ALA A 235 7.03 0.10 2.07
N ARG A 236 8.36 0.04 2.00
CA ARG A 236 9.09 -1.07 1.33
C ARG A 236 8.76 -2.44 1.92
N SER A 237 8.63 -2.52 3.24
CA SER A 237 8.24 -3.74 3.94
C SER A 237 6.82 -4.18 3.58
N LEU A 238 5.85 -3.24 3.56
CA LEU A 238 4.47 -3.55 3.20
C LEU A 238 4.34 -3.96 1.73
N THR A 239 5.06 -3.27 0.83
CA THR A 239 5.11 -3.62 -0.61
C THR A 239 5.62 -5.04 -0.82
N PHE A 240 6.66 -5.43 -0.08
CA PHE A 240 7.16 -6.81 -0.10
C PHE A 240 6.09 -7.81 0.37
N LEU A 241 5.41 -7.56 1.48
CA LEU A 241 4.34 -8.43 1.98
C LEU A 241 3.18 -8.57 0.97
N ILE A 242 2.86 -7.50 0.25
CA ILE A 242 1.84 -7.52 -0.81
C ILE A 242 2.28 -8.45 -1.95
N LEU A 243 3.52 -8.29 -2.43
CA LEU A 243 4.07 -9.12 -3.51
C LEU A 243 4.20 -10.58 -3.08
N GLU A 244 4.68 -10.85 -1.87
CA GLU A 244 4.76 -12.19 -1.29
C GLU A 244 3.38 -12.84 -1.18
N ARG A 245 2.38 -12.09 -0.72
CA ARG A 245 1.00 -12.59 -0.69
C ARG A 245 0.51 -12.90 -2.11
N MET A 246 0.66 -11.96 -3.04
CA MET A 246 0.22 -12.16 -4.42
C MET A 246 0.91 -13.35 -5.07
N ALA A 247 2.16 -13.66 -4.70
CA ALA A 247 2.89 -14.82 -5.21
C ALA A 247 2.44 -16.15 -4.56
N SER A 248 2.16 -16.11 -3.25
CA SER A 248 1.82 -17.30 -2.45
C SER A 248 0.35 -17.74 -2.51
N VAL A 249 -0.57 -16.94 -3.07
CA VAL A 249 -2.00 -17.32 -3.14
C VAL A 249 -2.11 -18.67 -3.85
N PRO A 250 -2.60 -19.73 -3.16
CA PRO A 250 -2.69 -21.05 -3.77
C PRO A 250 -3.70 -20.99 -4.92
N THR A 251 -3.24 -21.26 -6.15
CA THR A 251 -4.06 -21.33 -7.37
C THR A 251 -5.20 -22.37 -7.30
N GLY A 252 -5.24 -23.19 -6.24
CA GLY A 252 -6.27 -24.21 -6.00
C GLY A 252 -7.24 -23.93 -4.85
N ALA A 253 -7.05 -22.88 -4.06
CA ALA A 253 -8.00 -22.55 -3.00
C ALA A 253 -9.25 -21.96 -3.66
N LYS A 254 -10.33 -22.76 -3.73
CA LYS A 254 -11.67 -22.30 -4.11
C LYS A 254 -12.15 -21.25 -3.10
N THR A 255 -11.66 -20.02 -3.22
CA THR A 255 -12.35 -18.87 -2.68
C THR A 255 -13.71 -18.87 -3.36
N THR A 256 -14.75 -18.94 -2.54
CA THR A 256 -16.14 -18.92 -2.99
C THR A 256 -16.29 -17.71 -3.91
N PRO A 257 -16.63 -17.89 -5.20
CA PRO A 257 -16.73 -16.78 -6.12
C PRO A 257 -17.90 -15.91 -5.68
N GLU A 258 -17.62 -14.80 -5.00
CA GLU A 258 -18.61 -13.73 -4.86
C GLU A 258 -18.80 -13.08 -6.23
N PRO A 259 -20.06 -12.87 -6.66
CA PRO A 259 -20.36 -12.36 -7.99
C PRO A 259 -20.20 -10.84 -8.01
N THR A 260 -18.98 -10.33 -8.17
CA THR A 260 -18.82 -9.01 -8.79
C THR A 260 -19.10 -9.16 -10.28
N ALA A 261 -20.33 -8.80 -10.64
CA ALA A 261 -20.86 -8.93 -11.98
C ALA A 261 -20.17 -7.97 -12.95
N PHE A 262 -19.10 -8.41 -13.63
CA PHE A 262 -18.73 -7.83 -14.94
C PHE A 262 -17.99 -8.75 -15.93
N VAL A 263 -17.73 -10.02 -15.62
CA VAL A 263 -17.21 -10.96 -16.64
C VAL A 263 -18.04 -12.23 -16.64
N LYS A 264 -19.17 -12.21 -17.35
CA LYS A 264 -19.96 -13.40 -17.64
C LYS A 264 -19.56 -13.92 -19.01
N SER A 265 -19.34 -15.24 -19.05
CA SER A 265 -19.03 -16.09 -20.20
C SER A 265 -17.54 -16.09 -20.60
N VAL A 266 -16.84 -17.16 -20.22
CA VAL A 266 -16.12 -18.07 -21.11
C VAL A 266 -15.75 -19.33 -20.27
N SER A 267 -15.68 -20.44 -20.99
CA SER A 267 -15.57 -21.87 -20.68
C SER A 267 -14.66 -22.35 -19.53
N LYS A 268 -14.89 -23.62 -19.14
CA LYS A 268 -13.96 -24.51 -18.42
C LYS A 268 -12.59 -24.59 -19.13
N THR A 269 -11.74 -23.60 -18.95
CA THR A 269 -10.32 -23.66 -19.29
C THR A 269 -9.55 -23.82 -17.98
N SER A 270 -9.03 -25.03 -17.79
CA SER A 270 -7.77 -25.39 -17.13
C SER A 270 -7.14 -24.40 -16.14
N SER A 271 -6.78 -24.92 -14.96
CA SER A 271 -5.97 -24.27 -13.90
C SER A 271 -4.79 -23.42 -14.38
N SER A 272 -4.22 -23.72 -15.54
CA SER A 272 -3.19 -22.90 -16.22
C SER A 272 -3.62 -21.43 -16.46
N SER A 273 -4.91 -21.15 -16.61
CA SER A 273 -5.42 -19.78 -16.81
C SER A 273 -5.39 -18.91 -15.55
N GLN A 274 -5.44 -19.49 -14.35
CA GLN A 274 -5.41 -18.69 -13.12
C GLN A 274 -4.01 -18.26 -12.72
N ALA A 275 -3.02 -19.14 -12.89
CA ALA A 275 -1.62 -18.82 -12.63
C ALA A 275 -1.13 -17.67 -13.54
N THR A 276 -1.53 -17.69 -14.81
CA THR A 276 -1.21 -16.63 -15.78
C THR A 276 -1.85 -15.29 -15.41
N ILE A 277 -3.13 -15.26 -15.02
CA ILE A 277 -3.80 -14.03 -14.54
C ILE A 277 -3.11 -13.48 -13.27
N GLN A 278 -2.75 -14.34 -12.34
CA GLN A 278 -2.06 -13.95 -11.10
C GLN A 278 -0.69 -13.34 -11.39
N GLU A 279 0.07 -13.94 -12.30
CA GLU A 279 1.35 -13.42 -12.75
C GLU A 279 1.21 -12.07 -13.48
N GLU A 280 0.20 -11.92 -14.35
CA GLU A 280 -0.11 -10.65 -15.01
C GLU A 280 -0.44 -9.53 -14.02
N ASN A 281 -1.15 -9.84 -12.94
CA ASN A 281 -1.43 -8.88 -11.87
C ASN A 281 -0.16 -8.44 -11.14
N ILE A 282 0.79 -9.35 -10.90
CA ILE A 282 2.08 -9.02 -10.28
C ILE A 282 2.93 -8.18 -11.23
N ILE A 283 2.98 -8.50 -12.52
CA ILE A 283 3.67 -7.70 -13.53
C ILE A 283 3.08 -6.28 -13.57
N SER A 284 1.75 -6.17 -13.53
CA SER A 284 1.06 -4.87 -13.48
C SER A 284 1.44 -4.06 -12.25
N LEU A 285 1.51 -4.70 -11.07
CA LEU A 285 1.95 -4.05 -9.83
C LEU A 285 3.41 -3.61 -9.90
N LEU A 286 4.31 -4.47 -10.35
CA LEU A 286 5.74 -4.13 -10.46
C LEU A 286 6.00 -2.99 -11.46
N ASN A 287 5.20 -2.90 -12.53
CA ASN A 287 5.28 -1.78 -13.48
C ASN A 287 4.72 -0.46 -12.90
N ALA A 288 3.74 -0.53 -12.00
CA ALA A 288 3.18 0.65 -11.34
C ALA A 288 4.09 1.18 -10.21
N LEU A 289 4.95 0.32 -9.65
CA LEU A 289 5.79 0.65 -8.51
C LEU A 289 7.14 1.26 -8.95
N PRO A 290 7.60 2.35 -8.29
CA PRO A 290 8.97 2.80 -8.45
C PRO A 290 9.95 1.72 -7.99
N SER A 291 11.07 1.52 -8.69
CA SER A 291 12.02 0.44 -8.36
C SER A 291 12.64 0.53 -6.96
N ARG A 292 12.58 1.70 -6.31
CA ARG A 292 13.03 1.92 -4.92
C ARG A 292 12.01 1.47 -3.85
N SER A 293 10.77 1.18 -4.23
CA SER A 293 9.69 0.85 -3.30
C SER A 293 9.71 -0.61 -2.82
N TYR A 294 10.56 -1.45 -3.40
CA TYR A 294 10.70 -2.86 -3.01
C TYR A 294 12.16 -3.31 -2.99
N ASP A 295 12.43 -4.39 -2.26
CA ASP A 295 13.72 -5.06 -2.31
C ASP A 295 13.77 -5.99 -3.52
N TRP A 296 14.50 -5.57 -4.55
CA TRP A 296 14.59 -6.31 -5.80
C TRP A 296 15.02 -7.77 -5.62
N ASN A 297 16.01 -8.05 -4.76
CA ASN A 297 16.52 -9.40 -4.54
C ASN A 297 15.49 -10.29 -3.83
N LYS A 298 14.82 -9.75 -2.80
CA LYS A 298 13.81 -10.51 -2.05
C LYS A 298 12.59 -10.80 -2.90
N VAL A 299 12.11 -9.81 -3.66
CA VAL A 299 10.97 -10.01 -4.56
C VAL A 299 11.32 -11.04 -5.64
N LEU A 300 12.49 -10.94 -6.25
CA LEU A 300 12.92 -11.92 -7.25
C LEU A 300 12.94 -13.34 -6.67
N ALA A 301 13.50 -13.56 -5.49
CA ALA A 301 13.54 -14.88 -4.86
C ALA A 301 12.14 -15.47 -4.66
N VAL A 302 11.18 -14.66 -4.22
CA VAL A 302 9.76 -15.06 -4.06
C VAL A 302 9.13 -15.46 -5.40
N LEU A 303 9.41 -14.72 -6.48
CA LEU A 303 8.87 -15.01 -7.81
C LEU A 303 9.49 -16.28 -8.42
N GLU A 304 10.80 -16.49 -8.24
CA GLU A 304 11.49 -17.71 -8.66
C GLU A 304 10.92 -18.93 -7.90
N GLU A 305 10.73 -18.82 -6.58
CA GLU A 305 10.15 -19.89 -5.75
C GLU A 305 8.70 -20.21 -6.12
N SER A 306 7.95 -19.20 -6.56
CA SER A 306 6.55 -19.35 -6.99
C SER A 306 6.39 -19.73 -8.46
N HIS A 307 7.49 -19.98 -9.18
CA HIS A 307 7.52 -20.30 -10.62
C HIS A 307 6.81 -19.26 -11.50
N MET A 308 6.90 -17.98 -11.14
CA MET A 308 6.35 -16.86 -11.91
C MET A 308 7.41 -16.37 -12.90
N THR A 309 7.64 -17.16 -13.95
CA THR A 309 8.74 -17.01 -14.91
C THR A 309 8.75 -15.67 -15.64
N ARG A 310 7.59 -15.13 -16.05
CA ARG A 310 7.48 -13.84 -16.75
C ARG A 310 7.72 -12.67 -15.82
N ALA A 311 7.21 -12.74 -14.59
CA ALA A 311 7.48 -11.71 -13.58
C ALA A 311 8.96 -11.70 -13.16
N ALA A 312 9.55 -12.87 -12.94
CA ALA A 312 10.98 -13.03 -12.65
C ALA A 312 11.86 -12.54 -13.82
N LEU A 313 11.49 -12.88 -15.07
CA LEU A 313 12.15 -12.39 -16.27
C LEU A 313 12.23 -10.86 -16.31
N MET A 314 11.13 -10.18 -15.99
CA MET A 314 11.08 -8.72 -15.98
C MET A 314 12.09 -8.15 -14.99
N LEU A 315 12.18 -8.70 -13.78
CA LEU A 315 13.18 -8.29 -12.80
C LEU A 315 14.59 -8.59 -13.27
N HIS A 316 14.88 -9.77 -13.82
CA HIS A 316 16.20 -10.11 -14.37
C HIS A 316 16.64 -9.17 -15.49
N LYS A 317 15.73 -8.80 -16.40
CA LYS A 317 16.01 -7.79 -17.44
C LYS A 317 16.42 -6.46 -16.82
N THR A 318 15.71 -6.01 -15.79
CA THR A 318 16.08 -4.81 -15.03
C THR A 318 17.45 -4.96 -14.36
N GLY A 319 17.77 -6.13 -13.80
CA GLY A 319 19.08 -6.43 -13.20
C GLY A 319 20.24 -6.41 -14.21
N VAL A 320 20.00 -6.79 -15.47
CA VAL A 320 21.00 -6.67 -16.55
C VAL A 320 21.30 -5.21 -16.89
N VAL A 321 20.31 -4.32 -16.78
CA VAL A 321 20.42 -2.88 -17.06
C VAL A 321 21.00 -2.11 -15.86
N TRP A 322 20.52 -2.35 -14.64
CA TRP A 322 20.90 -1.56 -13.46
C TRP A 322 22.38 -1.61 -13.12
N ASN A 323 23.04 -2.76 -13.34
CA ASN A 323 24.46 -2.91 -13.07
C ASN A 323 25.37 -2.10 -14.01
N THR A 324 24.83 -1.36 -15.00
CA THR A 324 25.63 -0.45 -15.83
C THR A 324 25.74 0.96 -15.24
N HIS A 325 24.76 1.41 -14.44
CA HIS A 325 24.69 2.80 -13.94
C HIS A 325 25.36 3.00 -12.58
N THR A 326 25.40 2.00 -11.72
CA THR A 326 26.05 2.11 -10.39
C THR A 326 27.56 2.32 -10.46
N LEU A 327 28.19 2.11 -11.61
CA LEU A 327 29.61 2.36 -11.84
C LEU A 327 29.94 3.84 -12.08
N THR A 328 28.96 4.71 -12.37
CA THR A 328 29.21 6.10 -12.80
C THR A 328 28.93 7.17 -11.74
N GLU A 329 28.10 6.89 -10.72
CA GLU A 329 27.62 7.94 -9.78
C GLU A 329 28.15 7.83 -8.33
N GLY A 330 29.11 6.94 -8.03
CA GLY A 330 29.41 6.53 -6.65
C GLY A 330 30.79 6.86 -6.06
N CYS A 331 31.66 7.63 -6.73
CA CYS A 331 32.93 8.08 -6.14
C CYS A 331 32.80 9.49 -5.54
N GLU A 332 31.84 9.69 -4.64
CA GLU A 332 31.91 10.81 -3.70
C GLU A 332 32.53 10.32 -2.38
N GLU A 333 33.61 11.01 -2.04
CA GLU A 333 34.61 10.74 -1.03
C GLU A 333 34.03 10.64 0.38
N GLY A 334 34.54 9.72 1.22
CA GLY A 334 34.53 9.98 2.66
C GLY A 334 34.29 8.84 3.65
N LYS A 335 34.13 7.58 3.21
CA LYS A 335 34.17 6.43 4.14
C LYS A 335 35.11 5.35 3.62
N GLU A 336 36.39 5.71 3.59
CA GLU A 336 37.45 4.72 3.63
C GLU A 336 37.47 4.11 5.03
N GLU A 337 37.17 2.81 5.16
CA GLU A 337 37.93 1.90 6.01
C GLU A 337 37.40 0.46 5.83
N GLU A 338 38.29 -0.39 5.31
CA GLU A 338 38.30 -1.86 5.41
C GLU A 338 37.28 -2.73 4.63
N GLU A 339 37.17 -2.57 3.31
CA GLU A 339 36.84 -3.73 2.43
C GLU A 339 37.38 -3.53 0.99
N LYS A 340 38.71 -3.38 0.85
CA LYS A 340 39.40 -3.32 -0.46
C LYS A 340 40.00 -4.69 -0.76
N ASP A 341 39.50 -5.38 -1.80
CA ASP A 341 40.30 -6.19 -2.76
C ASP A 341 39.50 -7.13 -3.69
N TYR A 342 38.16 -7.24 -3.62
CA TYR A 342 37.38 -8.10 -4.54
C TYR A 342 36.17 -7.45 -5.25
N ALA A 343 35.96 -6.14 -5.11
CA ALA A 343 34.72 -5.48 -5.54
C ALA A 343 34.51 -5.43 -7.08
N GLY A 344 35.58 -5.46 -7.89
CA GLY A 344 35.47 -5.36 -9.35
C GLY A 344 34.89 -6.59 -10.06
N SER A 345 35.10 -7.79 -9.52
CA SER A 345 34.65 -9.05 -10.15
C SER A 345 33.16 -9.35 -9.88
N GLY A 346 32.62 -8.85 -8.76
CA GLY A 346 31.25 -9.15 -8.33
C GLY A 346 30.16 -8.60 -9.27
N ILE A 347 30.38 -7.42 -9.84
CA ILE A 347 29.38 -6.73 -10.68
C ILE A 347 29.18 -7.46 -12.02
N HIS A 348 30.28 -7.84 -12.69
CA HIS A 348 30.20 -8.61 -13.94
C HIS A 348 29.58 -10.00 -13.72
N LEU A 349 29.88 -10.63 -12.59
CA LEU A 349 29.29 -11.92 -12.23
C LEU A 349 27.78 -11.81 -11.95
N SER A 350 27.33 -10.71 -11.33
CA SER A 350 25.91 -10.43 -11.12
C SER A 350 25.16 -10.19 -12.44
N ARG A 351 25.70 -9.37 -13.35
CA ARG A 351 25.07 -9.10 -14.66
C ARG A 351 24.94 -10.35 -15.52
N SER A 352 26.01 -11.16 -15.61
CA SER A 352 25.98 -12.42 -16.36
C SER A 352 25.00 -13.43 -15.76
N ARG A 353 24.90 -13.50 -14.42
CA ARG A 353 23.88 -14.32 -13.74
C ARG A 353 22.46 -13.91 -14.13
N HIS A 354 22.12 -12.62 -14.11
CA HIS A 354 20.78 -12.16 -14.52
C HIS A 354 20.51 -12.37 -16.00
N PHE A 355 21.52 -12.24 -16.85
CA PHE A 355 21.39 -12.55 -18.28
C PHE A 355 21.06 -14.03 -18.52
N ILE A 356 21.81 -14.94 -17.88
CA ILE A 356 21.55 -16.38 -17.98
C ILE A 356 20.17 -16.72 -17.43
N ARG A 357 19.81 -16.21 -16.25
CA ARG A 357 18.48 -16.46 -15.67
C ARG A 357 17.33 -15.91 -16.51
N ALA A 358 17.51 -14.76 -17.15
CA ALA A 358 16.51 -14.24 -18.09
C ALA A 358 16.30 -15.20 -19.27
N ILE A 359 17.35 -15.86 -19.76
CA ILE A 359 17.23 -16.91 -20.79
C ILE A 359 16.46 -18.11 -20.22
N ASP A 360 16.80 -18.58 -19.02
CA ASP A 360 16.09 -19.68 -18.34
C ASP A 360 14.59 -19.38 -18.23
N CYS A 361 14.21 -18.18 -17.76
CA CYS A 361 12.80 -17.80 -17.63
C CYS A 361 12.03 -17.83 -18.96
N TYR A 362 12.66 -17.45 -20.09
CA TYR A 362 12.01 -17.60 -21.38
C TYR A 362 11.77 -19.07 -21.72
N LEU A 363 12.78 -19.93 -21.49
CA LEU A 363 12.74 -21.34 -21.87
C LEU A 363 11.81 -22.18 -20.98
N GLU A 364 11.62 -21.76 -19.71
CA GLU A 364 10.75 -22.41 -18.73
C GLU A 364 9.26 -22.05 -18.89
N ASP A 365 8.92 -21.01 -19.67
CA ASP A 365 7.53 -20.60 -19.88
C ASP A 365 6.68 -21.71 -20.54
N VAL A 366 5.36 -21.69 -20.34
CA VAL A 366 4.46 -22.66 -20.98
C VAL A 366 4.09 -22.28 -22.41
N ASP A 367 4.25 -21.01 -22.79
CA ASP A 367 3.89 -20.46 -24.09
C ASP A 367 5.07 -20.52 -25.07
N ASP A 368 4.92 -21.31 -26.13
CA ASP A 368 5.96 -21.50 -27.13
C ASP A 368 6.24 -20.24 -27.98
N ASP A 369 5.25 -19.37 -28.16
CA ASP A 369 5.45 -18.11 -28.87
C ASP A 369 6.24 -17.13 -28.00
N PHE A 370 6.04 -17.18 -26.68
CA PHE A 370 6.86 -16.43 -25.73
C PHE A 370 8.32 -16.92 -25.71
N LYS A 371 8.56 -18.23 -25.68
CA LYS A 371 9.92 -18.82 -25.75
C LYS A 371 10.73 -18.30 -26.92
N ARG A 372 10.11 -18.18 -28.11
CA ARG A 372 10.79 -17.74 -29.34
C ARG A 372 11.35 -16.31 -29.22
N GLN A 373 10.84 -15.49 -28.31
CA GLN A 373 11.33 -14.13 -28.07
C GLN A 373 12.73 -14.11 -27.43
N VAL A 374 13.23 -15.24 -26.89
CA VAL A 374 14.56 -15.34 -26.28
C VAL A 374 15.68 -14.93 -27.24
N PHE A 375 15.58 -15.27 -28.53
CA PHE A 375 16.60 -14.91 -29.52
C PHE A 375 16.63 -13.40 -29.79
N GLY A 376 15.46 -12.76 -29.77
CA GLY A 376 15.36 -11.30 -29.86
C GLY A 376 16.00 -10.63 -28.66
N TYR A 377 15.75 -11.16 -27.46
CA TYR A 377 16.38 -10.67 -26.24
C TYR A 377 17.91 -10.81 -26.25
N ILE A 378 18.43 -12.00 -26.56
CA ILE A 378 19.88 -12.26 -26.64
C ILE A 378 20.53 -11.28 -27.61
N ARG A 379 19.98 -11.16 -28.83
CA ARG A 379 20.51 -10.24 -29.85
C ARG A 379 20.57 -8.80 -29.32
N ASN A 380 19.49 -8.31 -28.70
CA ASN A 380 19.44 -6.95 -28.17
C ASN A 380 20.50 -6.70 -27.10
N VAL A 381 20.69 -7.65 -26.17
CA VAL A 381 21.71 -7.50 -25.10
C VAL A 381 23.13 -7.45 -25.69
N TYR A 382 23.46 -8.29 -26.67
CA TYR A 382 24.77 -8.26 -27.33
C TYR A 382 25.01 -6.99 -28.14
N THR A 383 23.99 -6.52 -28.88
CA THR A 383 24.11 -5.26 -29.64
C THR A 383 24.29 -4.07 -28.70
N SER A 384 23.56 -4.00 -27.58
CA SER A 384 23.74 -2.95 -26.59
C SER A 384 25.10 -3.00 -25.89
N ALA A 385 25.64 -4.19 -25.62
CA ALA A 385 26.98 -4.34 -25.06
C ALA A 385 28.07 -3.87 -26.04
N SER A 386 27.95 -4.22 -27.32
CA SER A 386 28.88 -3.79 -28.37
C SER A 386 28.94 -2.27 -28.53
N LEU A 387 27.80 -1.58 -28.43
CA LEU A 387 27.74 -0.11 -28.53
C LEU A 387 28.46 0.58 -27.36
N MET A 388 28.37 0.01 -26.15
CA MET A 388 29.05 0.57 -24.97
C MET A 388 30.58 0.45 -25.07
N GLU A 389 31.10 -0.59 -25.74
CA GLU A 389 32.54 -0.74 -25.96
C GLU A 389 33.09 0.31 -26.96
N GLU A 390 32.29 0.72 -27.95
CA GLU A 390 32.70 1.75 -28.92
C GLU A 390 32.69 3.16 -28.32
N GLU A 391 31.72 3.50 -27.46
CA GLU A 391 31.63 4.82 -26.83
C GLU A 391 32.63 5.01 -25.68
N GLY A 392 33.00 3.94 -24.96
CA GLY A 392 34.01 3.99 -23.89
C GLY A 392 35.47 4.10 -24.36
N GLY A 393 35.73 4.06 -25.67
CA GLY A 393 37.07 4.08 -26.26
C GLY A 393 37.66 5.46 -26.58
N ILE A 394 36.93 6.56 -26.36
CA ILE A 394 37.36 7.91 -26.82
C ILE A 394 38.02 8.77 -25.71
N CYS A 395 38.22 8.25 -24.49
CA CYS A 395 38.84 9.04 -23.40
C CYS A 395 40.37 9.01 -23.37
N ASN A 396 41.04 8.27 -24.27
CA ASN A 396 42.51 8.18 -24.32
C ASN A 396 43.07 8.68 -25.66
N ASN A 397 42.81 9.96 -25.98
CA ASN A 397 43.71 10.69 -26.86
C ASN A 397 44.58 11.60 -26.00
N ASN A 398 45.84 11.16 -25.86
CA ASN A 398 46.99 11.91 -25.39
C ASN A 398 46.87 13.41 -25.65
N VAL A 399 46.74 14.18 -24.58
CA VAL A 399 47.25 15.55 -24.54
C VAL A 399 48.74 15.43 -24.19
N GLU A 400 49.52 14.91 -25.13
CA GLU A 400 50.94 15.29 -25.24
C GLU A 400 50.98 16.54 -26.10
N GLY A 401 51.54 17.60 -25.53
CA GLY A 401 51.26 18.97 -25.94
C GLY A 401 51.88 19.42 -27.24
N ASP A 402 51.56 20.66 -27.60
CA ASP A 402 52.63 21.60 -27.91
C ASP A 402 52.20 23.04 -27.62
N HIS A 403 53.16 23.81 -27.12
CA HIS A 403 53.10 25.25 -27.06
C HIS A 403 52.83 25.84 -28.45
N ASN A 404 51.96 26.85 -28.53
CA ASN A 404 52.20 28.11 -29.25
C ASN A 404 51.00 29.05 -29.09
N ASP A 405 51.17 30.07 -28.25
CA ASP A 405 50.71 31.44 -28.55
C ASP A 405 51.64 32.03 -29.65
N PRO A 406 51.29 33.11 -30.38
CA PRO A 406 50.18 34.04 -30.20
C PRO A 406 49.45 34.47 -31.50
N ASP A 407 48.57 35.46 -31.35
CA ASP A 407 48.14 36.49 -32.32
C ASP A 407 46.80 36.32 -33.08
N GLU A 408 45.84 37.11 -32.60
CA GLU A 408 45.16 38.19 -33.34
C GLU A 408 44.30 37.90 -34.61
N VAL A 409 43.05 38.41 -34.51
CA VAL A 409 42.33 39.21 -35.53
C VAL A 409 41.35 38.49 -36.49
N HIS A 410 40.06 38.90 -36.36
CA HIS A 410 38.93 38.95 -37.32
C HIS A 410 38.55 37.63 -38.06
N ASN A 411 37.29 37.29 -38.35
CA ASN A 411 36.21 38.09 -38.92
C ASN A 411 34.92 37.25 -38.97
N ASN A 412 33.81 37.95 -39.16
CA ASN A 412 32.42 37.52 -39.32
C ASN A 412 32.15 36.41 -40.37
N GLY A 413 31.04 35.67 -40.18
CA GLY A 413 30.01 35.58 -41.23
C GLY A 413 29.33 34.23 -41.49
N SER A 414 27.99 34.26 -41.37
CA SER A 414 26.97 33.60 -42.23
C SER A 414 26.74 32.08 -42.08
N PHE A 415 25.56 31.64 -41.59
CA PHE A 415 24.35 31.25 -42.37
C PHE A 415 24.64 30.19 -43.46
N VAL A 416 23.99 29.03 -43.48
CA VAL A 416 22.53 28.78 -43.53
C VAL A 416 22.11 27.59 -42.69
#